data_AF-A0A8C3F852-F1
#
_entry.id   AF-A0A8C3F852-F1
#
_cell.length_a   1.000
_cell.length_b   1.000
_cell.length_c   1.000
_cell.angle_alpha   90.00
_cell.angle_beta   90.00
_cell.angle_gamma   90.00
#
_symmetry.space_group_name_H-M   'P 1'
#
loop_
_entity.id
_entity.type
_entity.pdbx_description
1 polymer ?
#
loop_
_entity_poly.entity_id
_entity_poly.type
_entity_poly.pdbx_seq_one_letter_code
_entity_poly.pdbx_strand_id
1 'polypeptide(L)'
;MLILILLLVAFLLPPGAGAGEIIGGWEAKPHSRPYMAYLEIQHGVSRSLCGGFLVSENFVLTAGDSGGPLVCQQTAQGIVSWGSKLGTPPAVYTRVSTFIPWIRKTMRMLQP
;
A
#
# COMPACT_ATOMS: atom_id res chain seq x y z
N MET A 1 -6.03 46.01 -20.46
CA MET A 1 -4.65 45.59 -20.11
C MET A 1 -4.63 44.38 -19.17
N LEU A 2 -5.45 44.33 -18.12
CA LEU A 2 -5.52 43.19 -17.18
C LEU A 2 -5.83 41.84 -17.86
N ILE A 3 -6.76 41.84 -18.83
CA ILE A 3 -7.13 40.64 -19.62
C ILE A 3 -5.95 40.12 -20.44
N LEU A 4 -5.17 41.03 -21.03
CA LEU A 4 -4.00 40.66 -21.84
C LEU A 4 -2.90 40.02 -20.96
N ILE A 5 -2.75 40.52 -19.73
CA ILE A 5 -1.81 39.97 -18.73
C ILE A 5 -2.28 38.58 -18.27
N LEU A 6 -3.58 38.39 -17.99
CA LEU A 6 -4.13 37.09 -17.59
C LEU A 6 -3.94 36.03 -18.69
N LEU A 7 -4.15 36.39 -19.96
CA LEU A 7 -3.93 35.50 -21.09
C LEU A 7 -2.45 35.14 -21.28
N LEU A 8 -1.54 36.10 -21.11
CA LEU A 8 -0.09 35.85 -21.14
C LEU A 8 0.35 34.90 -20.01
N VAL A 9 -0.17 35.09 -18.79
CA VAL A 9 0.13 34.22 -17.64
C VAL A 9 -0.37 32.79 -17.88
N ALA A 10 -1.55 32.61 -18.48
CA ALA A 10 -2.08 31.29 -18.80
C ALA A 10 -1.22 30.51 -19.82
N PHE A 11 -0.55 31.19 -20.74
CA PHE A 11 0.40 30.57 -21.69
C PHE A 11 1.81 30.32 -21.11
N LEU A 12 2.19 31.07 -20.07
CA LEU A 12 3.47 30.91 -19.36
C LEU A 12 3.41 29.85 -18.26
N LEU A 13 2.22 29.48 -17.80
CA LEU A 13 2.02 28.35 -16.90
C LEU A 13 2.27 27.05 -17.69
N PRO A 14 3.22 26.19 -17.27
CA PRO A 14 3.39 24.89 -17.89
C PRO A 14 2.07 24.10 -17.74
N PRO A 15 1.54 23.46 -18.79
CA PRO A 15 0.31 22.66 -18.75
C PRO A 15 0.44 21.38 -17.89
N GLY A 16 1.44 21.30 -17.01
CA GLY A 16 1.85 20.12 -16.27
C GLY A 16 1.86 20.29 -14.75
N ALA A 17 1.19 21.30 -14.18
CA ALA A 17 0.84 21.26 -12.75
C ALA A 17 -0.38 20.35 -12.54
N GLY A 18 -0.32 19.12 -13.06
CA GLY A 18 -1.34 18.09 -12.91
C GLY A 18 -1.10 17.35 -11.61
N ALA A 19 -2.07 17.41 -10.70
CA ALA A 19 -2.20 16.38 -9.67
C ALA A 19 -2.23 15.00 -10.37
N GLY A 20 -1.49 14.03 -9.80
CA GLY A 20 -1.09 12.75 -10.42
C GLY A 20 -2.01 12.21 -11.52
N GLU A 21 -1.45 12.08 -12.73
CA GLU A 21 -2.10 11.48 -13.89
C GLU A 21 -2.18 9.95 -13.74
N ILE A 22 -3.32 9.33 -14.11
CA ILE A 22 -3.49 7.88 -14.09
C ILE A 22 -2.76 7.26 -15.30
N ILE A 23 -1.51 6.83 -15.13
CA ILE A 23 -0.73 6.20 -16.21
C ILE A 23 -1.20 4.76 -16.46
N GLY A 24 -1.76 4.50 -17.64
CA GLY A 24 -2.12 3.14 -18.10
C GLY A 24 -3.32 2.50 -17.39
N GLY A 25 -4.11 3.29 -16.66
CA GLY A 25 -5.28 2.82 -15.92
C GLY A 25 -6.57 3.57 -16.29
N TRP A 26 -7.65 3.22 -15.61
CA TRP A 26 -8.96 3.87 -15.76
C TRP A 26 -9.37 4.52 -14.44
N GLU A 27 -10.04 5.67 -14.53
CA GLU A 27 -10.66 6.28 -13.37
C GLU A 27 -11.69 5.31 -12.76
N ALA A 28 -11.57 5.06 -11.46
CA ALA A 28 -12.51 4.18 -10.76
C ALA A 28 -13.87 4.87 -10.68
N LYS A 29 -14.96 4.13 -10.95
CA LYS A 29 -16.31 4.63 -10.68
C LYS A 29 -16.38 5.10 -9.23
N PRO A 30 -16.92 6.31 -8.95
CA PRO A 30 -17.03 6.83 -7.59
C PRO A 30 -17.63 5.79 -6.63
N HIS A 31 -17.01 5.64 -5.45
CA HIS A 31 -17.40 4.72 -4.38
C HIS A 31 -17.39 3.22 -4.72
N SER A 32 -16.86 2.81 -5.88
CA SER A 32 -16.80 1.38 -6.26
C SER A 32 -15.70 0.59 -5.53
N ARG A 33 -14.83 1.26 -4.78
CA ARG A 33 -13.68 0.68 -4.05
C ARG A 33 -13.75 1.00 -2.55
N PRO A 34 -14.73 0.44 -1.81
CA PRO A 34 -14.95 0.78 -0.40
C PRO A 34 -13.81 0.35 0.54
N TYR A 35 -12.94 -0.54 0.07
CA TYR A 35 -11.78 -1.02 0.83
C TYR A 35 -10.51 -0.20 0.59
N MET A 36 -10.52 0.77 -0.33
CA MET A 36 -9.36 1.64 -0.55
C MET A 36 -9.28 2.62 0.62
N ALA A 37 -8.17 2.57 1.34
CA ALA A 37 -7.93 3.39 2.52
C ALA A 37 -6.85 4.43 2.21
N TYR A 38 -7.12 5.67 2.60
CA TYR A 38 -6.12 6.72 2.68
C TYR A 38 -5.61 6.79 4.11
N LEU A 39 -4.30 6.68 4.28
CA LEU A 39 -3.65 6.70 5.58
C LEU A 39 -2.77 7.94 5.71
N GLU A 40 -2.97 8.68 6.78
CA GLU A 40 -2.06 9.72 7.25
C GLU A 40 -1.38 9.22 8.52
N ILE A 41 -0.07 9.00 8.44
CA ILE A 41 0.75 8.46 9.52
C ILE A 41 1.61 9.60 10.08
N GLN A 42 1.49 9.88 11.38
CA GLN A 42 2.31 10.89 12.04
C GLN A 42 3.58 10.26 12.60
N HIS A 43 4.72 10.85 12.25
CA HIS A 43 6.04 10.53 12.77
C HIS A 43 6.59 11.78 13.48
N GLY A 44 6.21 11.98 14.74
CA GLY A 44 6.55 13.19 15.49
C GLY A 44 5.92 14.43 14.85
N VAL A 45 6.75 15.31 14.28
CA VAL A 45 6.30 16.54 13.59
C VAL A 45 5.98 16.28 12.10
N SER A 46 6.49 15.18 11.54
CA SER A 46 6.34 14.83 10.13
C SER A 46 5.08 14.00 9.88
N ARG A 47 4.47 14.19 8.72
CA ARG A 47 3.32 13.40 8.24
C ARG A 47 3.70 12.62 7.00
N SER A 48 3.35 11.34 6.96
CA SER A 48 3.49 10.48 5.80
C SER A 48 2.12 10.08 5.29
N LEU A 49 1.96 10.11 3.97
CA LEU A 49 0.69 9.78 3.32
C LEU A 49 0.86 8.45 2.58
N CYS A 50 -0.06 7.52 2.78
CA CYS A 50 -0.02 6.20 2.17
C CYS A 50 -1.40 5.81 1.64
N GLY A 51 -1.42 5.03 0.56
CA GLY A 51 -2.59 4.26 0.15
C GLY A 51 -2.51 2.85 0.72
N GLY A 52 -3.66 2.25 1.00
CA GLY A 52 -3.74 0.87 1.47
C GLY A 52 -5.09 0.23 1.22
N PHE A 53 -5.21 -1.04 1.62
CA PHE A 53 -6.45 -1.82 1.49
C PHE A 53 -6.95 -2.25 2.87
N LEU A 54 -8.21 -1.94 3.20
CA LEU A 54 -8.85 -2.35 4.45
C LEU A 54 -9.09 -3.87 4.44
N VAL A 55 -8.34 -4.60 5.26
CA VAL A 55 -8.45 -6.06 5.41
C VAL A 55 -9.41 -6.42 6.55
N SER A 56 -9.46 -5.59 7.59
CA SER A 56 -10.47 -5.63 8.65
C SER A 56 -10.63 -4.24 9.27
N GLU A 57 -11.61 -4.04 10.15
CA GLU A 57 -11.96 -2.75 10.78
C GLU A 57 -10.74 -1.95 11.28
N ASN A 58 -9.73 -2.64 11.81
CA ASN A 58 -8.53 -2.03 12.39
C ASN A 58 -7.23 -2.39 11.65
N PHE A 59 -7.32 -3.00 10.46
CA PHE A 59 -6.14 -3.40 9.68
C PHE A 59 -6.21 -2.90 8.24
N VAL A 60 -5.25 -2.04 7.89
CA VAL A 60 -5.01 -1.61 6.51
C VAL A 60 -3.67 -2.16 6.05
N LEU A 61 -3.69 -2.92 4.95
CA LEU A 61 -2.50 -3.45 4.33
C LEU A 61 -1.85 -2.38 3.45
N THR A 62 -0.57 -2.13 3.70
CA THR A 62 0.33 -1.27 2.91
C THR A 62 1.48 -2.11 2.34
N ALA A 63 2.40 -1.54 1.55
CA ALA A 63 3.56 -2.28 1.05
C ALA A 63 4.44 -2.79 2.22
N GLY A 64 4.84 -4.08 2.22
CA GLY A 64 5.63 -4.72 3.29
C GLY A 64 6.95 -5.35 2.81
N ASP A 65 7.87 -5.63 3.74
CA ASP A 65 9.21 -6.17 3.45
C ASP A 65 9.20 -7.65 3.05
N SER A 66 10.04 -8.03 2.07
CA SER A 66 10.21 -9.42 1.64
C SER A 66 10.70 -10.30 2.80
N GLY A 67 10.03 -11.43 3.04
CA GLY A 67 10.30 -12.32 4.19
C GLY A 67 9.69 -11.85 5.52
N GLY A 68 9.08 -10.66 5.56
CA GLY A 68 8.38 -10.14 6.72
C GLY A 68 7.08 -10.88 7.05
N PRO A 69 6.61 -10.84 8.30
CA PRO A 69 5.37 -11.51 8.71
C PRO A 69 4.12 -10.72 8.32
N LEU A 70 3.13 -11.40 7.75
CA LEU A 70 1.75 -10.94 7.70
C LEU A 70 1.08 -11.30 9.04
N VAL A 71 0.91 -10.32 9.90
CA VAL A 71 0.34 -10.48 11.24
C VAL A 71 -1.15 -10.10 11.22
N CYS A 72 -2.00 -10.97 11.76
CA CYS A 72 -3.41 -10.69 12.00
C CYS A 72 -3.77 -11.15 13.41
N GLN A 73 -4.43 -10.29 14.20
CA GLN A 73 -4.79 -10.57 15.60
C GLN A 73 -3.59 -11.12 16.41
N GLN A 74 -2.45 -10.43 16.32
CA GLN A 74 -1.19 -10.82 17.00
C GLN A 74 -0.61 -12.18 16.56
N THR A 75 -1.14 -12.81 15.52
CA THR A 75 -0.69 -14.11 15.01
C THR A 75 -0.08 -13.96 13.62
N ALA A 76 1.11 -14.54 13.40
CA ALA A 76 1.73 -14.61 12.08
C ALA A 76 0.96 -15.62 11.19
N GLN A 77 0.26 -15.11 10.18
CA GLN A 77 -0.57 -15.92 9.27
C GLN A 77 0.12 -16.20 7.94
N GLY A 78 0.97 -15.28 7.49
CA GLY A 78 1.68 -15.39 6.23
C GLY A 78 3.10 -14.85 6.31
N ILE A 79 3.91 -15.17 5.31
CA ILE A 79 5.22 -14.58 5.08
C ILE A 79 5.16 -13.88 3.72
N VAL A 80 5.57 -12.62 3.65
CA VAL A 80 5.63 -11.86 2.40
C VAL A 80 6.57 -12.57 1.44
N SER A 81 6.07 -12.96 0.27
CA SER A 81 6.87 -13.62 -0.77
C SER A 81 7.23 -12.62 -1.87
N TRP A 82 6.27 -12.29 -2.73
CA TRP A 82 6.49 -11.33 -3.80
C TRP A 82 5.19 -10.60 -4.13
N GLY A 83 5.35 -9.42 -4.71
CA GLY A 83 4.26 -8.60 -5.20
C GLY A 83 4.82 -7.61 -6.21
N SER A 84 3.93 -6.99 -6.98
CA SER A 84 4.35 -5.97 -7.93
C SER A 84 4.93 -4.76 -7.20
N LYS A 85 6.07 -4.23 -7.68
CA LYS A 85 6.67 -2.97 -7.18
C LYS A 85 5.74 -1.75 -7.40
N LEU A 86 4.75 -1.91 -8.28
CA LEU A 86 3.74 -0.89 -8.59
C LEU A 86 2.50 -1.02 -7.68
N GLY A 87 2.49 -1.95 -6.72
CA GLY A 87 1.33 -2.18 -5.86
C GLY A 87 0.15 -2.87 -6.57
N THR A 88 0.37 -3.43 -7.76
CA THR A 88 -0.68 -4.17 -8.48
C THR A 88 -0.87 -5.58 -7.91
N PRO A 89 -2.10 -5.98 -7.58
CA PRO A 89 -2.41 -7.36 -7.19
C PRO A 89 -2.03 -8.37 -8.28
N PRO A 90 -1.71 -9.62 -7.92
CA PRO A 90 -1.76 -10.17 -6.57
C PRO A 90 -0.50 -9.87 -5.74
N ALA A 91 -0.69 -9.70 -4.43
CA ALA A 91 0.39 -9.89 -3.47
C ALA A 91 0.39 -11.37 -3.05
N VAL A 92 1.55 -12.02 -3.08
CA VAL A 92 1.71 -13.44 -2.80
C VAL A 92 2.35 -13.63 -1.44
N TYR A 93 1.74 -14.52 -0.64
CA TYR A 93 2.18 -14.84 0.71
C TYR A 93 2.32 -16.35 0.88
N THR A 94 3.34 -16.78 1.62
CA THR A 94 3.47 -18.16 2.09
C THR A 94 2.57 -18.35 3.30
N ARG A 95 1.63 -19.30 3.24
CA ARG A 95 0.70 -19.59 4.34
C ARG A 95 1.42 -20.30 5.49
N VAL A 96 1.55 -19.64 6.64
CA VAL A 96 2.27 -20.18 7.81
C VAL A 96 1.63 -21.47 8.32
N SER A 97 0.30 -21.56 8.31
CA SER A 97 -0.44 -22.75 8.80
C SER A 97 0.02 -24.06 8.16
N THR A 98 0.41 -24.01 6.88
CA THR A 98 0.86 -25.18 6.11
C THR A 98 2.14 -25.78 6.67
N PHE A 99 2.99 -24.96 7.30
CA PHE A 99 4.32 -25.36 7.78
C PHE A 99 4.40 -25.55 9.29
N ILE A 100 3.31 -25.36 10.04
CA ILE A 100 3.29 -25.51 11.50
C ILE A 100 3.86 -26.85 12.00
N PRO A 101 3.56 -28.02 11.39
CA PRO A 101 4.16 -29.28 11.81
C PRO A 101 5.70 -29.29 11.71
N TRP A 102 6.24 -28.76 10.61
CA TRP A 102 7.69 -28.64 10.39
C TRP A 102 8.31 -27.64 11.36
N ILE A 103 7.72 -26.44 11.51
CA ILE A 103 8.21 -25.40 12.44
C ILE A 103 8.31 -25.98 13.85
N ARG A 104 7.26 -26.65 14.34
CA ARG A 104 7.25 -27.24 15.69
C ARG A 104 8.34 -28.31 15.85
N LYS A 105 8.56 -29.15 14.83
CA LYS A 105 9.63 -30.14 14.84
C LYS A 105 11.01 -29.48 14.94
N THR A 106 11.26 -28.47 14.10
CA THR A 106 12.52 -27.73 14.08
C THR A 106 12.79 -27.01 15.40
N MET A 107 11.79 -26.32 15.96
CA MET A 107 11.93 -25.64 17.25
C MET A 107 12.30 -26.59 18.38
N ARG A 108 11.76 -27.82 18.39
CA ARG A 108 12.13 -28.85 19.37
C ARG A 108 13.57 -29.36 19.20
N MET A 109 14.08 -29.41 17.98
CA MET A 109 15.47 -29.83 17.71
C MET A 109 16.49 -28.76 18.07
N LEU A 110 16.08 -27.48 18.08
CA LEU A 110 16.92 -26.33 18.40
C LEU A 110 16.84 -25.92 19.89
N GLN A 111 16.00 -26.59 20.68
CA GLN A 111 15.97 -26.41 22.14
C GLN A 111 17.20 -27.11 22.74
N PRO A 112 18.07 -26.38 23.47
CA PRO A 112 19.25 -26.94 24.15
C PRO A 112 18.90 -28.00 25.19
#